data_AF-A0A9E3RUM3-F1
#
_entry.id   AF-A0A9E3RUM3-F1
#
_cell.length_a   1.000
_cell.length_b   1.000
_cell.length_c   1.000
_cell.angle_alpha   90.00
_cell.angle_beta   90.00
_cell.angle_gamma   90.00
#
_symmetry.space_group_name_H-M   'P 1'
#
loop_
_entity.id
_entity.type
_entity.pdbx_description
1 polymer ?
#
loop_
_entity_poly.entity_id
_entity_poly.type
_entity_poly.pdbx_seq_one_letter_code
_entity_poly.pdbx_strand_id
1 'polypeptide(L)' 'MTERKMIVLIYAISLAISIYGFIIDSDPRVPNVFTNVFEILMMSFVVCVPLLSISFIALFAFRAFRKRTVSV' A
#
# COMPACT_ATOMS: atom_id res chain seq x y z
N MET A 1 -2.74 -16.74 -4.38
CA MET A 1 -1.69 -15.93 -3.73
C MET A 1 -1.87 -16.03 -2.22
N THR A 2 -0.83 -16.28 -1.43
CA THR A 2 -0.95 -16.28 0.05
C THR A 2 -1.12 -14.86 0.59
N GLU A 3 -1.75 -14.70 1.75
CA GLU A 3 -1.98 -13.40 2.39
C GLU A 3 -0.65 -12.63 2.58
N ARG A 4 0.43 -13.34 2.95
CA ARG A 4 1.79 -12.75 3.05
C ARG A 4 2.31 -12.20 1.71
N LYS A 5 2.11 -12.92 0.60
CA LYS A 5 2.54 -12.46 -0.73
C LYS A 5 1.72 -11.24 -1.18
N MET A 6 0.45 -11.17 -0.79
CA MET A 6 -0.39 -9.99 -1.04
C MET A 6 0.14 -8.75 -0.31
N ILE A 7 0.47 -8.88 0.98
CA ILE A 7 1.01 -7.76 1.78
C ILE A 7 2.33 -7.25 1.19
N VAL A 8 3.25 -8.16 0.85
CA VAL A 8 4.53 -7.79 0.22
C VAL A 8 4.31 -7.10 -1.12
N LEU A 9 3.37 -7.59 -1.94
CA LEU A 9 3.04 -6.97 -3.22
C LEU A 9 2.44 -5.57 -3.04
N ILE A 10 1.51 -5.40 -2.11
CA ILE A 10 0.89 -4.09 -1.81
C ILE A 10 1.96 -3.11 -1.33
N TYR A 11 2.85 -3.55 -0.45
CA TYR A 11 3.95 -2.71 0.02
C TYR A 11 4.91 -2.33 -1.14
N ALA A 12 5.26 -3.28 -2.01
CA ALA A 12 6.11 -3.00 -3.18
C ALA A 12 5.46 -1.98 -4.13
N ILE A 13 4.15 -2.10 -4.38
CA ILE A 13 3.38 -1.12 -5.17
C ILE A 13 3.37 0.24 -4.49
N SER A 14 3.13 0.27 -3.17
CA SER A 14 3.09 1.52 -2.38
C SER A 14 4.44 2.24 -2.39
N LEU A 15 5.53 1.48 -2.30
CA LEU A 15 6.89 2.01 -2.40
C LEU A 15 7.17 2.56 -3.80
N ALA A 16 6.76 1.86 -4.86
CA ALA A 16 6.90 2.35 -6.23
C ALA A 16 6.10 3.64 -6.47
N ILE A 17 4.87 3.73 -5.97
CA ILE A 17 4.05 4.95 -6.02
C ILE A 17 4.75 6.09 -5.27
N SER A 18 5.29 5.82 -4.08
CA SER A 18 5.99 6.84 -3.30
C SER A 18 7.27 7.33 -3.97
N ILE A 19 8.04 6.44 -4.59
CA ILE A 19 9.24 6.83 -5.38
C ILE A 19 8.82 7.69 -6.56
N TYR A 20 7.76 7.30 -7.28
CA TYR A 20 7.24 8.06 -8.41
C TYR A 20 6.73 9.45 -7.98
N GLY A 21 6.01 9.52 -6.86
CA GLY A 21 5.56 10.78 -6.26
C GLY A 21 6.74 11.70 -5.93
N PHE A 22 7.77 11.16 -5.27
CA PHE A 22 8.98 11.91 -4.93
C PHE A 22 9.76 12.42 -6.16
N ILE A 23 9.70 11.71 -7.29
CA ILE A 23 10.36 12.13 -8.53
C ILE A 23 9.64 13.32 -9.18
N ILE A 24 8.30 13.30 -9.17
CA ILE A 24 7.45 14.32 -9.81
C ILE A 24 7.24 15.52 -8.91
N ASP A 25 7.40 15.34 -7.61
CA ASP A 25 7.31 16.41 -6.65
C ASP A 25 8.26 17.56 -7.03
N SER A 26 7.68 18.75 -7.12
CA SER A 26 8.36 19.97 -7.53
C SER A 26 8.84 20.78 -6.33
N ASP A 27 8.56 20.31 -5.11
CA ASP A 27 8.99 20.95 -3.89
C ASP A 27 10.52 20.93 -3.73
N PRO A 28 11.09 21.97 -3.09
CA PRO A 28 12.54 22.06 -2.89
C PRO A 28 13.04 20.92 -2.00
N ARG A 29 13.95 20.12 -2.55
CA ARG A 29 14.53 18.97 -1.85
C ARG A 29 15.45 19.43 -0.72
N VAL A 30 15.36 18.76 0.42
CA VAL A 30 16.34 18.94 1.50
C VAL A 30 17.69 18.42 1.01
N PRO A 31 18.81 19.14 1.22
CA PRO A 31 20.15 18.72 0.81
C PRO A 31 20.72 17.59 1.69
N ASN A 32 19.86 16.71 2.19
CA ASN A 32 20.21 15.53 2.97
C ASN A 32 19.53 14.30 2.39
N VAL A 33 20.34 13.39 1.85
CA VAL A 33 19.88 12.14 1.24
C VAL A 33 19.09 11.29 2.22
N PHE A 34 19.49 11.24 3.49
CA PHE A 34 18.80 10.46 4.51
C PHE A 34 17.39 10.99 4.79
N THR A 35 17.21 12.31 4.79
CA THR A 35 15.90 12.94 4.98
C THR A 35 14.97 12.58 3.81
N ASN A 36 15.47 12.63 2.58
CA ASN A 36 14.71 12.28 1.39
C ASN A 36 14.33 10.79 1.35
N VAL A 37 15.25 9.89 1.72
CA VAL A 37 14.96 8.45 1.83
C VAL A 37 13.93 8.18 2.93
N PHE A 38 14.05 8.85 4.08
CA PHE A 38 13.09 8.74 5.17
C PHE A 38 11.69 9.20 4.75
N GLU A 39 11.60 10.31 4.03
CA GLU A 39 10.35 10.82 3.49
C GLU A 39 9.68 9.82 2.53
N ILE A 40 10.43 9.26 1.57
CA ILE A 40 9.92 8.22 0.66
C ILE A 40 9.42 7.00 1.45
N LEU A 41 10.16 6.56 2.47
CA LEU A 41 9.73 5.43 3.29
C LEU A 41 8.44 5.74 4.05
N MET A 42 8.34 6.91 4.69
CA MET A 42 7.14 7.31 5.43
C MET A 42 5.93 7.46 4.50
N MET A 43 6.11 8.09 3.34
CA MET A 43 5.05 8.22 2.33
C MET A 43 4.61 6.86 1.78
N SER A 44 5.53 5.91 1.61
CA SER A 44 5.17 4.54 1.24
C SER A 44 4.28 3.86 2.28
N PHE A 45 4.50 4.09 3.58
CA PHE A 45 3.62 3.59 4.64
C PHE A 45 2.25 4.26 4.60
N VAL A 46 2.21 5.58 4.41
CA VAL A 46 0.97 6.35 4.29
C VAL A 46 0.11 5.85 3.13
N VAL A 47 0.71 5.48 2.00
CA VAL A 47 0.01 4.89 0.84
C VAL A 47 -0.36 3.42 1.06
N CYS A 48 0.47 2.67 1.78
CA CYS A 48 0.25 1.24 2.03
C CYS A 48 -0.98 0.97 2.91
N VAL A 49 -1.19 1.76 3.97
CA VAL A 49 -2.32 1.60 4.90
C VAL A 49 -3.69 1.60 4.21
N PRO A 50 -4.05 2.59 3.37
CA PRO A 50 -5.34 2.61 2.67
C PRO A 50 -5.46 1.48 1.64
N LEU A 51 -4.37 1.09 0.97
CA LEU A 51 -4.40 -0.03 0.02
C LEU A 51 -4.64 -1.37 0.74
N LEU A 52 -4.03 -1.58 1.90
CA LEU A 52 -4.26 -2.76 2.74
C LEU A 52 -5.69 -2.79 3.25
N SER A 53 -6.22 -1.67 3.76
CA SER A 53 -7.58 -1.64 4.30
C SER A 53 -8.62 -1.94 3.22
N ILE A 54 -8.51 -1.35 2.01
CA ILE A 54 -9.37 -1.70 0.87
C ILE A 54 -9.29 -3.19 0.54
N SER A 55 -8.07 -3.74 0.49
CA SER A 55 -7.83 -5.16 0.16
C SER A 55 -8.46 -6.10 1.20
N PHE A 56 -8.32 -5.80 2.49
CA PHE A 56 -8.91 -6.61 3.57
C PHE A 56 -10.43 -6.48 3.62
N ILE A 57 -10.99 -5.30 3.38
CA ILE A 57 -12.44 -5.09 3.29
C ILE A 57 -13.01 -5.93 2.14
N ALA A 58 -12.38 -5.90 0.96
CA ALA A 58 -12.80 -6.69 -0.19
C ALA A 58 -12.74 -8.21 0.09
N LEU A 59 -11.67 -8.68 0.75
CA LEU A 59 -11.54 -10.08 1.17
C LEU A 59 -12.62 -10.47 2.18
N PHE A 60 -12.91 -9.61 3.16
CA PHE A 60 -13.94 -9.86 4.15
C PHE A 60 -15.32 -9.93 3.51
N ALA A 61 -15.64 -8.97 2.63
CA ALA A 61 -16.89 -8.98 1.86
C ALA A 61 -17.03 -10.26 1.03
N PHE A 62 -16.01 -10.64 0.26
CA PHE A 62 -16.02 -11.86 -0.54
C PHE A 62 -16.25 -13.12 0.30
N ARG A 63 -15.58 -13.22 1.46
CA ARG A 63 -15.79 -14.34 2.40
C ARG A 63 -17.21 -14.35 2.97
N ALA A 64 -17.76 -13.19 3.32
CA ALA A 64 -19.13 -13.06 3.82
C ALA A 64 -20.17 -13.48 2.77
N PHE A 65 -20.02 -13.03 1.52
CA PHE A 65 -20.90 -13.43 0.42
C PHE A 65 -20.84 -14.92 0.13
N ARG A 66 -19.63 -15.50 0.04
CA ARG A 66 -19.46 -16.94 -0.22
C ARG A 66 -20.06 -17.82 0.88
N LYS A 67 -19.97 -17.40 2.15
CA LYS A 67 -20.56 -18.15 3.27
C LYS A 67 -22.09 -18.20 3.17
N ARG A 68 -22.70 -17.13 2.68
CA ARG A 68 -24.16 -17.02 2.51
C ARG A 68 -24.71 -17.85 1.35
N THR A 69 -23.92 -18.09 0.30
CA THR A 69 -24.35 -18.88 -0.88
C THR A 69 -24.26 -20.39 -0.67
N VAL A 70 -23.44 -20.87 0.28
CA VAL A 70 -23.26 -22.31 0.56
C VAL A 70 -24.24 -22.81 1.64
N SER A 71 -24.85 -21.89 2.40
CA SER A 71 -25.86 -22.19 3.43
C SER A 71 -27.31 -22.12 2.93
N VAL A 72 -27.51 -22.03 1.62
CA VAL A 72 -28.82 -22.05 0.93
C VAL A 72 -28.81 -23.25 -0.02
#